data_AF-A0A1F8U9X5-F1
#
_entry.id   AF-A0A1F8U9X5-F1
#
_cell.length_a   1.000
_cell.length_b   1.000
_cell.length_c   1.000
_cell.angle_alpha   90.00
_cell.angle_beta   90.00
_cell.angle_gamma   90.00
#
_symmetry.space_group_name_H-M   'P 1'
#
loop_
_entity.id
_entity.type
_entity.pdbx_description
1 polymer ?
#
loop_
_entity_poly.entity_id
_entity_poly.type
_entity_poly.pdbx_seq_one_letter_code
_entity_poly.pdbx_strand_id
1 'polypeptide(L)'
;MSTFIPAAERLLRARGLIQKARAARVPAELGQNDLSYIAQVRDLLRQARDLVRFIPQTAGVSATMKEEVKKIYEEIEEANREMFGRPG
;
A
#
# COMPACT_ATOMS: atom_id res chain seq x y z
N MET A 1 15.58 -13.59 19.02
CA MET A 1 16.05 -12.24 18.65
C MET A 1 14.89 -11.48 18.04
N SER A 2 14.39 -10.45 18.71
CA SER A 2 13.19 -9.71 18.29
C SER A 2 13.54 -8.84 17.10
N THR A 3 13.17 -9.27 15.89
CA THR A 3 13.39 -8.49 14.66
C THR A 3 12.42 -7.31 14.67
N PHE A 4 12.80 -6.22 15.33
CA PHE A 4 12.11 -4.95 15.19
C PHE A 4 12.33 -4.45 13.76
N ILE A 5 11.32 -4.55 12.93
CA ILE A 5 11.34 -3.93 11.61
C ILE A 5 11.39 -2.40 11.86
N PRO A 6 12.38 -1.67 11.35
CA PRO A 6 12.44 -0.21 11.49
C PRO A 6 11.35 0.48 10.65
N ALA A 7 11.03 1.73 10.98
CA ALA A 7 10.03 2.51 10.23
C ALA A 7 10.38 2.64 8.74
N ALA A 8 11.66 2.81 8.41
CA ALA A 8 12.14 2.84 7.02
C ALA A 8 11.82 1.54 6.26
N GLU A 9 11.94 0.39 6.92
CA GLU A 9 11.63 -0.88 6.28
C GLU A 9 10.11 -1.11 6.15
N ARG A 10 9.30 -0.58 7.05
CA ARG A 10 7.83 -0.54 6.86
C ARG A 10 7.45 0.25 5.61
N LEU A 11 8.10 1.40 5.37
CA LEU A 11 7.89 2.20 4.16
C LEU A 11 8.26 1.43 2.89
N LEU A 12 9.43 0.78 2.88
CA LEU A 12 9.87 -0.05 1.75
C LEU A 12 8.88 -1.19 1.46
N ARG A 13 8.40 -1.88 2.50
CA ARG A 13 7.39 -2.94 2.36
C ARG A 13 6.06 -2.41 1.83
N ALA A 14 5.60 -1.27 2.33
CA ALA A 14 4.37 -0.64 1.85
C ALA A 14 4.46 -0.26 0.36
N ARG A 15 5.56 0.36 -0.07
CA ARG A 15 5.83 0.62 -1.49
C ARG A 15 5.86 -0.67 -2.31
N GLY A 16 6.50 -1.71 -1.80
CA GLY A 16 6.52 -3.02 -2.45
C GLY A 16 5.13 -3.62 -2.67
N LEU A 17 4.21 -3.43 -1.72
CA LEU A 17 2.81 -3.86 -1.84
C LEU A 17 2.04 -3.04 -2.88
N ILE A 18 2.22 -1.72 -2.93
CA ILE A 18 1.63 -0.85 -3.97
C ILE A 18 2.14 -1.25 -5.36
N GLN A 19 3.44 -1.47 -5.49
CA GLN A 19 4.04 -1.91 -6.75
C GLN A 19 3.52 -3.29 -7.17
N LYS A 20 3.34 -4.22 -6.22
CA LYS A 20 2.68 -5.50 -6.48
C LYS A 20 1.23 -5.34 -6.92
N ALA A 21 0.49 -4.42 -6.33
CA ALA A 21 -0.87 -4.11 -6.74
C ALA A 21 -0.87 -3.60 -8.19
N ARG A 22 -0.03 -2.61 -8.53
CA ARG A 22 0.09 -2.09 -9.92
C ARG A 22 0.60 -3.15 -10.91
N ALA A 23 1.49 -4.03 -10.48
CA ALA A 23 2.03 -5.12 -11.31
C ALA A 23 1.09 -6.33 -11.39
N ALA A 24 0.02 -6.38 -10.58
CA ALA A 24 -0.96 -7.44 -10.67
C ALA A 24 -1.63 -7.36 -12.05
N ARG A 25 -1.36 -8.36 -12.89
CA ARG A 25 -2.01 -8.45 -14.19
C ARG A 25 -3.49 -8.72 -14.00
N VAL A 26 -4.31 -7.94 -14.68
CA VAL A 26 -5.74 -8.21 -14.82
C VAL A 26 -5.89 -9.59 -15.47
N PRO A 27 -6.55 -10.56 -14.81
CA PRO A 27 -6.72 -11.90 -15.37
C PRO A 27 -7.49 -11.84 -16.70
N ALA A 28 -7.02 -12.58 -17.70
CA ALA A 28 -7.55 -12.51 -19.06
C ALA A 28 -8.99 -13.05 -19.22
N GLU A 29 -9.46 -13.89 -18.28
CA GLU A 29 -10.75 -14.58 -18.39
C GLU A 29 -11.94 -13.73 -17.92
N LEU A 30 -11.86 -13.07 -16.76
CA LEU A 30 -12.89 -12.16 -16.25
C LEU A 30 -12.51 -10.66 -16.35
N GLY A 31 -11.26 -10.36 -16.70
CA GLY A 31 -10.78 -8.99 -16.80
C GLY A 31 -10.83 -8.25 -15.46
N GLN A 32 -11.15 -6.97 -15.51
CA GLN A 32 -11.28 -6.10 -14.32
C GLN A 32 -12.53 -6.43 -13.47
N ASN A 33 -13.38 -7.36 -13.91
CA ASN A 33 -14.56 -7.81 -13.17
C ASN A 33 -14.28 -9.02 -12.27
N ASP A 34 -13.05 -9.54 -12.27
CA ASP A 34 -12.68 -10.62 -11.37
C ASP A 34 -12.66 -10.12 -9.92
N LEU A 35 -13.67 -10.51 -9.14
CA LEU A 35 -13.80 -10.14 -7.74
C LEU A 35 -12.58 -10.57 -6.91
N SER A 36 -11.90 -11.66 -7.30
CA SER A 36 -10.68 -12.14 -6.64
C SER A 36 -9.51 -11.20 -6.92
N TYR A 37 -9.37 -10.73 -8.16
CA TYR A 37 -8.39 -9.70 -8.51
C TYR A 37 -8.64 -8.38 -7.77
N ILE A 38 -9.90 -7.89 -7.79
CA ILE A 38 -10.28 -6.67 -7.07
C ILE A 38 -9.98 -6.83 -5.57
N ALA A 39 -10.37 -7.95 -4.97
CA ALA A 39 -10.11 -8.23 -3.57
C ALA A 39 -8.61 -8.29 -3.26
N GLN A 40 -7.82 -8.94 -4.12
CA GLN A 40 -6.36 -9.04 -3.94
C GLN A 40 -5.70 -7.66 -3.99
N VAL A 41 -6.00 -6.85 -5.01
CA VAL A 41 -5.44 -5.50 -5.16
C VAL A 41 -5.86 -4.61 -3.99
N ARG A 42 -7.15 -4.60 -3.61
CA ARG A 42 -7.63 -3.84 -2.45
C ARG A 42 -6.98 -4.30 -1.15
N ASP A 43 -6.76 -5.60 -1.00
CA ASP A 43 -6.08 -6.15 0.18
C ASP A 43 -4.61 -5.73 0.24
N LEU A 44 -3.88 -5.75 -0.88
CA LEU A 44 -2.50 -5.27 -0.96
C LEU A 44 -2.39 -3.78 -0.57
N LEU A 45 -3.28 -2.95 -1.10
CA LEU A 45 -3.33 -1.52 -0.78
C LEU A 45 -3.68 -1.28 0.70
N ARG A 46 -4.62 -2.06 1.25
CA ARG A 46 -4.98 -2.03 2.68
C ARG A 46 -3.79 -2.43 3.56
N GLN A 47 -3.08 -3.49 3.22
CA GLN A 47 -1.87 -3.92 3.94
C GLN A 47 -0.77 -2.85 3.89
N ALA A 48 -0.57 -2.18 2.74
CA ALA A 48 0.38 -1.08 2.61
C ALA A 48 0.02 0.09 3.55
N ARG A 49 -1.26 0.46 3.58
CA ARG A 49 -1.81 1.47 4.50
C ARG A 49 -1.62 1.10 5.97
N ASP A 50 -1.93 -0.14 6.32
CA ASP A 50 -1.76 -0.64 7.68
C ASP A 50 -0.28 -0.70 8.10
N LEU A 51 0.67 -0.90 7.20
CA LEU A 51 2.10 -0.80 7.55
C LEU A 51 2.51 0.63 7.91
N VAL A 52 2.01 1.62 7.18
CA VAL A 52 2.42 3.02 7.37
C VAL A 52 1.62 3.77 8.45
N ARG A 53 0.39 3.36 8.77
CA ARG A 53 -0.42 3.99 9.84
C ARG A 53 0.21 3.90 11.23
N PHE A 54 1.07 2.89 11.47
CA PHE A 54 1.75 2.70 12.76
C PHE A 54 3.06 3.48 12.86
N ILE A 55 3.60 3.98 11.74
CA ILE A 55 4.81 4.81 11.71
C ILE A 55 4.62 6.05 12.59
N PRO A 56 3.61 6.93 12.39
CA PRO A 56 3.44 8.10 13.24
C PRO A 56 3.14 7.78 14.72
N GLN A 57 2.75 6.54 15.05
CA GLN A 57 2.54 6.06 16.42
C GLN A 57 3.84 5.52 17.06
N THR A 58 4.89 5.32 16.27
CA THR A 58 6.19 4.85 16.76
C THR A 58 6.96 6.03 17.37
N ALA A 59 7.43 5.86 18.60
CA ALA A 59 8.26 6.86 19.27
C ALA A 59 9.56 7.11 18.47
N GLY A 60 9.94 8.39 18.30
CA GLY A 60 11.16 8.78 17.58
C GLY A 60 10.99 8.99 16.07
N VAL A 61 9.77 9.03 15.54
CA VAL A 61 9.53 9.33 14.12
C VAL A 61 9.77 10.79 13.78
N SER A 62 10.63 11.02 12.78
CA SER A 62 10.97 12.35 12.26
C SER A 62 9.84 12.94 11.40
N ALA A 63 9.88 14.26 11.18
CA ALA A 63 8.99 14.93 10.23
C ALA A 63 9.07 14.32 8.82
N THR A 64 10.28 14.00 8.36
CA THR A 64 10.54 13.33 7.07
C THR A 64 9.81 12.00 6.94
N MET A 65 9.76 11.19 7.99
CA MET A 65 9.02 9.92 7.96
C MET A 65 7.51 10.14 7.87
N LYS A 66 6.96 11.19 8.49
CA LYS A 66 5.54 11.53 8.34
C LYS A 66 5.23 11.98 6.91
N GLU A 67 6.14 12.68 6.25
CA GLU A 67 6.00 13.05 4.84
C GLU A 67 6.04 11.82 3.93
N GLU A 68 6.97 10.88 4.15
CA GLU A 68 7.02 9.63 3.39
C GLU A 68 5.74 8.80 3.59
N VAL A 69 5.20 8.75 4.81
CA VAL A 69 3.90 8.12 5.07
C VAL A 69 2.79 8.77 4.23
N LYS A 70 2.74 10.11 4.17
CA LYS A 70 1.76 10.83 3.33
C LYS A 70 1.91 10.50 1.85
N LYS A 71 3.14 10.47 1.33
CA LYS A 71 3.39 10.06 -0.07
C LYS A 71 2.87 8.65 -0.34
N ILE A 72 3.08 7.71 0.57
CA ILE A 72 2.54 6.35 0.42
C ILE A 72 1.01 6.35 0.40
N TYR A 73 0.36 7.15 1.24
CA TYR A 73 -1.09 7.31 1.18
C TYR A 73 -1.56 7.84 -0.18
N GLU A 74 -0.87 8.85 -0.72
CA GLU A 74 -1.15 9.39 -2.06
C GLU A 74 -0.91 8.34 -3.16
N GLU A 75 0.19 7.58 -3.10
CA GLU A 75 0.51 6.51 -4.04
C GLU A 75 -0.56 5.39 -4.03
N ILE A 76 -1.10 5.06 -2.84
CA ILE A 76 -2.19 4.09 -2.65
C ILE A 76 -3.48 4.60 -3.28
N GLU A 77 -3.86 5.85 -3.00
CA GLU A 77 -5.08 6.46 -3.55
C GLU A 77 -5.00 6.59 -5.07
N GLU A 78 -3.83 6.96 -5.59
CA GLU A 78 -3.58 7.04 -7.02
C GLU A 78 -3.69 5.66 -7.68
N ALA A 79 -3.05 4.64 -7.10
CA ALA A 79 -3.17 3.26 -7.60
C ALA A 79 -4.63 2.78 -7.56
N ASN A 80 -5.36 3.05 -6.46
CA ASN A 80 -6.77 2.69 -6.32
C ASN A 80 -7.63 3.38 -7.39
N ARG A 81 -7.36 4.67 -7.68
CA ARG A 81 -8.05 5.44 -8.72
C ARG A 81 -7.73 4.96 -10.13
N GLU A 82 -6.45 4.68 -10.42
CA GLU A 82 -6.01 4.16 -11.72
C GLU A 82 -6.64 2.78 -12.01
N MET A 83 -6.73 1.93 -10.99
CA MET A 83 -7.17 0.55 -11.15
C MET A 83 -8.69 0.38 -11.10
N PHE A 84 -9.41 1.18 -10.29
CA PHE A 84 -10.87 1.01 -10.10
C PHE A 84 -11.71 2.23 -10.48
N GLY A 85 -11.09 3.37 -10.84
CA GLY A 85 -11.79 4.58 -11.27
C GLY A 85 -12.68 5.24 -10.21
N ARG A 86 -12.72 4.73 -8.96
CA ARG A 86 -13.55 5.26 -7.87
C ARG A 86 -12.74 5.39 -6.57
N PRO A 87 -12.86 6.52 -5.85
CA PRO A 87 -12.35 6.62 -4.48
C PRO A 87 -13.13 5.64 -3.60
N GLY A 88 -12.42 4.86 -2.79
CA GLY A 88 -12.96 3.85 -1.89
C GLY A 88 -13.13 4.35 -0.47
#